data_AF-M2T181-F1
#
_entry.id   AF-M2T181-F1
#
_cell.length_a   1.000
_cell.length_b   1.000
_cell.length_c   1.000
_cell.angle_alpha   90.00
_cell.angle_beta   90.00
_cell.angle_gamma   90.00
#
_symmetry.space_group_name_H-M   'P 1'
#
loop_
_entity.id
_entity.type
_entity.pdbx_description
1 polymer ?
#
loop_
_entity_poly.entity_id
_entity_poly.type
_entity_poly.pdbx_seq_one_letter_code
_entity_poly.pdbx_strand_id
1 'polypeptide(L)'
;DMLSTHVQTQVDKLRAKGITGEGVKIAVIDSGIDYTHEALGKCLGPNCLVVGGYDFVGDNFNGSNTPVPDNDPRDTCWGHGTHVAGIIAAQPNKLGFTGAAPNVKLAAYRVFNCQTSTTDDVIIAALL
;
A
#
# COMPACT_ATOMS: atom_id res chain seq x y z
N ASP A 1 -7.49 25.28 2.29
CA ASP A 1 -8.30 24.26 1.60
C ASP A 1 -9.48 23.90 2.50
N MET A 2 -10.71 23.96 2.00
CA MET A 2 -11.94 23.73 2.79
C MET A 2 -12.75 22.50 2.33
N LEU A 3 -12.32 21.82 1.25
CA LEU A 3 -13.10 20.75 0.63
C LEU A 3 -12.35 19.42 0.47
N SER A 4 -11.09 19.32 0.87
CA SER A 4 -10.40 18.02 0.83
C SER A 4 -11.05 16.98 1.74
N THR A 5 -10.87 15.71 1.37
CA THR A 5 -11.25 14.55 2.17
C THR A 5 -10.68 14.62 3.59
N HIS A 6 -9.49 15.22 3.76
CA HIS A 6 -8.90 15.44 5.09
C HIS A 6 -9.72 16.36 5.99
N VAL A 7 -10.31 17.44 5.44
CA VAL A 7 -11.19 18.34 6.21
C VAL A 7 -12.52 17.66 6.51
N GLN A 8 -13.11 16.97 5.52
CA GLN A 8 -14.38 16.27 5.67
C GLN A 8 -14.32 15.16 6.75
N THR A 9 -13.18 14.49 6.86
CA THR A 9 -12.96 13.40 7.84
C THR A 9 -12.20 13.85 9.09
N GLN A 10 -11.89 15.14 9.22
CA GLN A 10 -11.17 15.73 10.35
C GLN A 10 -9.74 15.22 10.57
N VAL A 11 -9.14 14.61 9.54
CA VAL A 11 -7.72 14.21 9.53
C VAL A 11 -6.81 15.43 9.67
N ASP A 12 -7.20 16.58 9.12
CA ASP A 12 -6.51 17.86 9.28
C ASP A 12 -6.36 18.25 10.76
N LYS A 13 -7.41 18.07 11.58
CA LYS A 13 -7.40 18.38 13.02
C LYS A 13 -6.46 17.46 13.80
N LEU A 14 -6.38 16.17 13.44
CA LEU A 14 -5.46 15.23 14.07
C LEU A 14 -4.00 15.55 13.71
N ARG A 15 -3.75 15.87 12.44
CA ARG A 15 -2.43 16.31 11.97
C ARG A 15 -1.96 17.60 12.63
N ALA A 16 -2.86 18.56 12.85
CA ALA A 16 -2.54 19.79 13.58
C ALA A 16 -2.08 19.53 15.04
N LYS A 17 -2.44 18.38 15.61
CA LYS A 17 -1.96 17.90 16.92
C LYS A 17 -0.68 17.05 16.82
N GLY A 18 -0.09 16.92 15.63
CA GLY A 18 1.09 16.08 15.39
C GLY A 18 0.78 14.59 15.21
N ILE A 19 -0.48 14.19 15.10
CA ILE A 19 -0.85 12.78 14.91
C ILE A 19 -0.79 12.43 13.41
N THR A 20 0.34 11.85 12.99
CA THR A 20 0.65 11.54 11.58
C THR A 20 0.96 10.06 11.34
N GLY A 21 0.87 9.22 12.37
CA GLY A 21 1.11 7.77 12.31
C GLY A 21 2.55 7.34 12.58
N GLU A 22 3.39 8.22 13.13
CA GLU A 22 4.75 7.86 13.52
C GLU A 22 4.79 6.66 14.48
N GLY A 23 5.73 5.74 14.26
CA GLY A 23 5.86 4.50 15.03
C GLY A 23 4.86 3.40 14.66
N VAL A 24 3.90 3.67 13.77
CA VAL A 24 2.90 2.69 13.32
C VAL A 24 3.34 2.05 12.01
N LYS A 25 3.16 0.73 11.91
CA LYS A 25 3.29 -0.04 10.67
C LYS A 25 1.93 -0.52 10.21
N ILE A 26 1.62 -0.36 8.93
CA ILE A 26 0.37 -0.82 8.31
C ILE A 26 0.72 -1.82 7.21
N ALA A 27 0.10 -3.00 7.25
CA ALA A 27 0.13 -3.95 6.14
C ALA A 27 -1.03 -3.66 5.18
N VAL A 28 -0.74 -3.58 3.89
CA VAL A 28 -1.73 -3.46 2.82
C VAL A 28 -1.81 -4.80 2.11
N ILE A 29 -2.93 -5.49 2.30
CA ILE A 29 -3.23 -6.78 1.66
C ILE A 29 -4.10 -6.48 0.44
N ASP A 30 -3.49 -6.44 -0.75
CA ASP A 30 -4.14 -5.94 -1.98
C ASP A 30 -3.40 -6.47 -3.24
N SER A 31 -3.49 -5.80 -4.39
CA SER A 31 -2.78 -6.12 -5.64
C SER A 31 -1.27 -5.84 -5.60
N GLY A 32 -0.74 -5.45 -4.44
CA GLY A 32 0.64 -5.00 -4.26
C GLY A 32 0.76 -3.48 -4.14
N ILE A 33 1.99 -2.98 -4.04
CA ILE A 33 2.26 -1.54 -4.00
C ILE A 33 3.39 -1.23 -4.98
N ASP A 34 3.16 -0.30 -5.91
CA ASP A 34 4.25 0.30 -6.69
C ASP A 34 5.08 1.25 -5.81
N TYR A 35 6.00 0.68 -5.05
CA TYR A 35 6.92 1.43 -4.19
C TYR A 35 7.86 2.35 -4.97
N THR A 36 7.91 2.24 -6.30
CA THR A 36 8.68 3.17 -7.16
C THR A 36 7.92 4.47 -7.47
N HIS A 37 6.63 4.54 -7.15
CA HIS A 37 5.80 5.71 -7.38
C HIS A 37 6.29 6.91 -6.57
N GLU A 38 6.24 8.12 -7.15
CA GLU A 38 6.82 9.32 -6.52
C GLU A 38 6.15 9.69 -5.19
N ALA A 39 4.85 9.50 -5.10
CA ALA A 39 4.08 9.72 -3.88
C ALA A 39 4.37 8.68 -2.78
N LEU A 40 5.05 7.57 -3.10
CA LEU A 40 5.31 6.47 -2.16
C LEU A 40 6.80 6.29 -1.83
N GLY A 41 7.63 7.30 -2.13
CA GLY A 41 9.01 7.37 -1.67
C GLY A 41 10.05 6.75 -2.62
N LYS A 42 9.61 6.16 -3.75
CA LYS A 42 10.49 5.63 -4.81
C LYS A 42 11.48 4.55 -4.37
N CYS A 43 11.22 3.83 -3.28
CA CYS A 43 12.13 2.82 -2.78
C CYS A 43 11.43 1.75 -1.92
N LEU A 44 12.07 0.58 -1.84
CA LEU A 44 11.70 -0.54 -0.99
C LEU A 44 12.82 -0.82 0.01
N GLY A 45 12.49 -0.99 1.29
CA GLY A 45 13.43 -1.45 2.32
C GLY A 45 13.34 -0.68 3.64
N PRO A 46 14.17 -1.01 4.65
CA PRO A 46 13.98 -0.56 6.03
C PRO A 46 13.88 0.96 6.22
N ASN A 47 14.54 1.73 5.35
CA ASN A 47 14.56 3.20 5.41
C ASN A 47 13.50 3.88 4.52
N CYS A 48 12.70 3.10 3.78
CA CYS A 48 11.68 3.59 2.85
C CYS A 48 10.32 3.76 3.52
N LEU A 49 9.35 4.33 2.80
CA LEU A 49 7.96 4.30 3.23
C LEU A 49 7.42 2.86 3.21
N VAL A 50 7.59 2.18 2.08
CA VAL A 50 7.31 0.75 1.94
C VAL A 50 8.55 -0.01 2.43
N VAL A 51 8.46 -0.59 3.62
CA VAL A 51 9.63 -1.18 4.29
C VAL A 51 9.92 -2.62 3.90
N GLY A 52 9.00 -3.23 3.17
CA GLY A 52 9.08 -4.62 2.73
C GLY A 52 7.70 -5.11 2.30
N GLY A 53 7.62 -6.42 2.05
CA GLY A 53 6.40 -7.06 1.61
C GLY A 53 6.68 -8.42 1.02
N TYR A 54 5.63 -9.04 0.50
CA TYR A 54 5.68 -10.37 -0.11
C TYR A 54 4.58 -10.50 -1.16
N ASP A 55 4.86 -11.17 -2.27
CA ASP A 55 3.86 -11.60 -3.24
C ASP A 55 3.48 -13.06 -2.93
N PHE A 56 2.22 -13.27 -2.57
CA PHE A 56 1.68 -14.57 -2.20
C PHE A 56 1.13 -15.35 -3.40
N VAL A 57 1.01 -14.73 -4.58
CA VAL A 57 0.37 -15.32 -5.75
C VAL A 57 1.31 -15.48 -6.94
N GLY A 58 2.18 -14.49 -7.16
CA GLY A 58 2.98 -14.38 -8.37
C GLY A 58 2.17 -13.89 -9.57
N ASP A 59 2.86 -13.47 -10.62
CA ASP A 59 2.26 -12.79 -11.77
C ASP A 59 1.28 -13.65 -12.58
N ASN A 60 1.52 -14.98 -12.64
CA ASN A 60 0.77 -15.91 -13.48
C ASN A 60 -0.39 -16.62 -12.75
N PHE A 61 -0.65 -16.29 -11.49
CA PHE A 61 -1.77 -16.90 -10.76
C PHE A 61 -3.10 -16.53 -11.40
N ASN A 62 -4.07 -17.44 -11.51
CA ASN A 62 -5.36 -17.14 -12.13
C ASN A 62 -6.56 -17.53 -11.24
N GLY A 63 -6.31 -17.93 -10.00
CA GLY A 63 -7.35 -18.39 -9.07
C GLY A 63 -7.63 -19.89 -9.16
N SER A 64 -6.99 -20.61 -10.09
CA SER A 64 -7.17 -22.06 -10.27
C SER A 64 -5.85 -22.83 -10.37
N ASN A 65 -4.75 -22.19 -10.78
CA ASN A 65 -3.42 -22.78 -10.73
C ASN A 65 -2.78 -22.62 -9.34
N THR A 66 -1.69 -23.35 -9.10
CA THR A 66 -0.91 -23.19 -7.87
C THR A 66 -0.23 -21.81 -7.87
N PRO A 67 -0.34 -21.04 -6.77
CA PRO A 67 0.44 -19.82 -6.57
C PRO A 67 1.95 -20.03 -6.73
N VAL A 68 2.66 -19.02 -7.22
CA VAL A 68 4.14 -19.00 -7.26
C VAL A 68 4.61 -17.74 -6.52
N PRO A 69 4.69 -17.79 -5.18
CA PRO A 69 5.05 -16.63 -4.37
C PRO A 69 6.50 -16.18 -4.58
N ASP A 70 6.74 -14.88 -4.40
CA ASP A 70 8.09 -14.30 -4.42
C ASP A 70 8.22 -13.06 -3.51
N ASN A 71 9.42 -12.49 -3.46
CA ASN A 71 9.76 -11.41 -2.53
C ASN A 71 9.47 -9.99 -3.08
N ASP A 72 8.94 -9.85 -4.31
CA ASP A 72 8.64 -8.55 -4.91
C ASP A 72 7.12 -8.26 -4.89
N PRO A 73 6.62 -7.52 -3.89
CA PRO A 73 5.19 -7.23 -3.75
C PRO A 73 4.72 -6.09 -4.69
N ARG A 74 5.51 -5.78 -5.73
CA ARG A 74 5.24 -4.62 -6.56
C ARG A 74 3.97 -4.83 -7.37
N ASP A 75 3.11 -3.82 -7.35
CA ASP A 75 2.00 -3.74 -8.30
C ASP A 75 2.53 -3.12 -9.59
N THR A 76 2.47 -3.87 -10.69
CA THR A 76 2.92 -3.45 -12.01
C THR A 76 1.79 -3.34 -13.03
N CYS A 77 0.53 -3.47 -12.58
CA CYS A 77 -0.60 -3.62 -13.47
C CYS A 77 -1.83 -2.85 -13.03
N TRP A 78 -2.52 -3.26 -11.96
CA TRP A 78 -3.83 -2.70 -11.62
C TRP A 78 -3.70 -1.36 -10.90
N GLY A 79 -2.72 -1.23 -10.03
CA GLY A 79 -2.50 -0.05 -9.21
C GLY A 79 -3.53 0.14 -8.09
N HIS A 80 -4.42 -0.82 -7.83
CA HIS A 80 -5.44 -0.70 -6.77
C HIS A 80 -4.78 -0.59 -5.39
N GLY A 81 -3.86 -1.50 -5.06
CA GLY A 81 -3.10 -1.43 -3.81
C GLY A 81 -2.19 -0.20 -3.74
N THR A 82 -1.62 0.25 -4.86
CA THR A 82 -0.89 1.53 -4.94
C THR A 82 -1.80 2.73 -4.61
N HIS A 83 -3.03 2.73 -5.11
CA HIS A 83 -4.02 3.77 -4.83
C HIS A 83 -4.44 3.75 -3.35
N VAL A 84 -4.71 2.56 -2.78
CA VAL A 84 -4.99 2.37 -1.36
C VAL A 84 -3.82 2.87 -0.50
N ALA A 85 -2.59 2.50 -0.83
CA ALA A 85 -1.37 2.97 -0.16
C ALA A 85 -1.24 4.50 -0.24
N GLY A 86 -1.65 5.11 -1.35
CA GLY A 86 -1.70 6.56 -1.53
C GLY A 86 -2.66 7.24 -0.57
N ILE A 87 -3.88 6.69 -0.40
CA ILE A 87 -4.86 7.17 0.59
C ILE A 87 -4.27 7.11 2.00
N ILE A 88 -3.52 6.05 2.33
CA ILE A 88 -2.95 5.87 3.67
C ILE A 88 -1.79 6.84 3.89
N ALA A 89 -0.77 6.84 3.03
CA ALA A 89 0.53 7.43 3.37
C ALA A 89 1.25 8.13 2.21
N ALA A 90 0.55 8.59 1.17
CA ALA A 90 1.20 9.39 0.14
C ALA A 90 1.98 10.58 0.75
N GLN A 91 3.24 10.68 0.36
CA GLN A 91 4.16 11.73 0.76
C GLN A 91 3.89 13.03 -0.01
N PRO A 92 4.31 14.20 0.51
CA PRO A 92 4.25 15.43 -0.26
C PRO A 92 4.89 15.26 -1.65
N ASN A 93 4.14 15.58 -2.69
CA ASN A 93 4.52 15.31 -4.07
C ASN A 93 4.00 16.43 -5.00
N LYS A 94 4.36 16.36 -6.28
CA LYS A 94 4.04 17.40 -7.28
C LYS A 94 2.55 17.42 -7.67
N LEU A 95 1.80 16.36 -7.37
CA LEU A 95 0.37 16.22 -7.67
C LEU A 95 -0.50 16.92 -6.60
N GLY A 96 0.09 17.39 -5.50
CA GLY A 96 -0.59 18.24 -4.53
C GLY A 96 -1.47 17.52 -3.52
N PHE A 97 -1.31 16.19 -3.35
CA PHE A 97 -2.03 15.42 -2.33
C PHE A 97 -1.07 14.69 -1.39
N THR A 98 -1.59 14.31 -0.22
CA THR A 98 -0.91 13.44 0.76
C THR A 98 -1.91 12.40 1.25
N GLY A 99 -1.43 11.28 1.78
CA GLY A 99 -2.29 10.28 2.43
C GLY A 99 -2.80 10.80 3.77
N ALA A 100 -3.54 10.01 4.54
CA ALA A 100 -4.01 10.42 5.87
C ALA A 100 -2.88 10.46 6.92
N ALA A 101 -2.02 9.43 6.94
CA ALA A 101 -0.97 9.20 7.93
C ALA A 101 0.39 9.01 7.23
N PRO A 102 1.10 10.11 6.90
CA PRO A 102 2.29 10.07 6.04
C PRO A 102 3.54 9.59 6.79
N ASN A 103 3.51 9.50 8.12
CA ASN A 103 4.66 9.08 8.93
C ASN A 103 4.60 7.59 9.35
N VAL A 104 3.62 6.83 8.85
CA VAL A 104 3.60 5.37 9.03
C VAL A 104 4.69 4.70 8.20
N LYS A 105 4.93 3.42 8.47
CA LYS A 105 5.59 2.51 7.53
C LYS A 105 4.57 1.56 6.90
N LEU A 106 4.73 1.26 5.62
CA LEU A 106 3.88 0.32 4.90
C LEU A 106 4.58 -1.02 4.67
N ALA A 107 3.85 -2.12 4.80
CA ALA A 107 4.23 -3.42 4.27
C ALA A 107 3.26 -3.79 3.14
N ALA A 108 3.78 -4.23 1.99
CA ALA A 108 2.98 -4.57 0.83
C ALA A 108 2.77 -6.09 0.74
N TYR A 109 1.56 -6.58 0.95
CA TYR A 109 1.23 -7.99 0.79
C TYR A 109 0.34 -8.15 -0.44
N ARG A 110 0.95 -8.65 -1.52
CA ARG A 110 0.28 -8.84 -2.80
C ARG A 110 -0.43 -10.19 -2.80
N VAL A 111 -1.75 -10.17 -2.89
CA VAL A 111 -2.62 -11.36 -2.90
C VAL A 111 -3.45 -11.48 -4.17
N PHE A 112 -3.35 -10.49 -5.07
CA PHE A 112 -3.96 -10.53 -6.39
C PHE A 112 -2.90 -10.48 -7.48
N ASN A 113 -3.15 -11.22 -8.57
CA ASN A 113 -2.39 -11.07 -9.80
C ASN A 113 -2.98 -9.95 -10.67
N CYS A 114 -2.41 -9.74 -11.86
CA CYS A 114 -2.90 -8.73 -12.81
C CYS A 114 -4.28 -9.03 -13.45
N GLN A 115 -4.87 -10.19 -13.17
CA GLN A 115 -6.23 -10.56 -13.57
C GLN A 115 -7.23 -10.47 -12.42
N THR A 116 -6.84 -9.89 -11.27
CA THR A 116 -7.68 -9.75 -10.06
C THR A 116 -8.15 -11.06 -9.44
N SER A 117 -7.41 -12.15 -9.67
CA SER A 117 -7.68 -13.44 -9.06
C SER A 117 -6.99 -13.58 -7.71
N THR A 118 -7.72 -14.08 -6.71
CA THR A 118 -7.22 -14.48 -5.39
C THR A 118 -8.06 -15.66 -4.89
N THR A 119 -7.63 -16.31 -3.81
CA THR A 119 -8.37 -17.37 -3.12
C THR A 119 -8.28 -17.15 -1.61
N ASP A 120 -9.23 -17.68 -0.85
CA ASP A 120 -9.31 -17.44 0.60
C ASP A 120 -8.06 -17.91 1.36
N ASP A 121 -7.44 -19.01 0.93
CA ASP A 121 -6.21 -19.54 1.50
C ASP A 121 -5.01 -18.59 1.32
N VAL A 122 -4.92 -17.92 0.16
CA VAL A 122 -3.91 -16.88 -0.11
C VAL A 122 -4.13 -15.67 0.81
N ILE A 123 -5.37 -15.21 0.95
CA ILE A 123 -5.70 -14.08 1.84
C ILE A 123 -5.36 -14.42 3.29
N ILE A 124 -5.73 -15.62 3.75
CA ILE A 124 -5.42 -16.10 5.11
C ILE A 124 -3.90 -16.19 5.31
N ALA A 125 -3.15 -16.67 4.32
CA ALA A 125 -1.68 -16.72 4.40
C ALA A 125 -1.04 -15.34 4.60
N ALA A 126 -1.65 -14.27 4.07
CA ALA A 126 -1.17 -12.90 4.25
C ALA A 126 -1.54 -12.27 5.60
N LEU A 127 -2.46 -12.87 6.36
CA LEU A 127 -2.88 -12.39 7.69
C LEU A 127 -2.05 -12.97 8.85
N LEU A 128 -1.30 -14.05 8.60
CA LEU A 128 -0.51 -14.80 9.59
C LEU A 128 0.94 -14.32 9.62
#